data_AF-A0A820FM30-F1
#
_entry.id   AF-A0A820FM30-F1
#
_cell.length_a   1.000
_cell.length_b   1.000
_cell.length_c   1.000
_cell.angle_alpha   90.00
_cell.angle_beta   90.00
_cell.angle_gamma   90.00
#
_symmetry.space_group_name_H-M   'P 1'
#
loop_
_entity.id
_entity.type
_entity.pdbx_description
1 polymer ?
#
loop_
_entity_poly.entity_id
_entity_poly.type
_entity_poly.pdbx_seq_one_letter_code
_entity_poly.pdbx_strand_id
1 'polypeptide(L)'
;MPGLTDEILTEIRDVFSLYDDRGDHQIPKHYLGEALRALGLNPTEAEIRLTLADLNRIERLSMQQFQVIFERLNRQKDYVVPAEEFIDGLRVFDKDGNGLIPATELRHLLTERL
;
A
#
# COMPACT_ATOMS: atom_id res chain seq x y z
N MET A 1 -18.96 0.78 -13.27
CA MET A 1 -18.32 0.05 -12.17
C MET A 1 -19.15 0.34 -10.93
N PRO A 2 -19.59 -0.68 -10.16
CA PRO A 2 -20.31 -0.39 -8.94
C PRO A 2 -19.36 0.36 -7.99
N GLY A 3 -19.91 1.29 -7.19
CA GLY A 3 -19.14 1.98 -6.16
C GLY A 3 -18.50 1.00 -5.17
N LEU A 4 -17.71 1.52 -4.22
CA LEU A 4 -17.15 0.72 -3.14
C LEU A 4 -18.26 -0.09 -2.45
N THR A 5 -18.05 -1.39 -2.24
CA THR A 5 -18.99 -2.23 -1.50
C THR A 5 -18.97 -1.85 -0.01
N ASP A 6 -20.05 -2.13 0.71
CA ASP A 6 -20.13 -1.87 2.16
C ASP A 6 -19.02 -2.59 2.93
N GLU A 7 -18.59 -3.76 2.46
CA GLU A 7 -17.46 -4.51 3.00
C GLU A 7 -16.15 -3.73 2.87
N ILE A 8 -15.86 -3.19 1.68
CA ILE A 8 -14.66 -2.37 1.45
C ILE A 8 -14.72 -1.08 2.28
N LEU A 9 -15.89 -0.44 2.38
CA LEU A 9 -16.05 0.75 3.22
C LEU A 9 -15.78 0.47 4.70
N THR A 10 -16.18 -0.70 5.17
CA THR A 10 -15.90 -1.17 6.54
C THR A 10 -14.41 -1.39 6.73
N GLU A 11 -13.75 -2.07 5.79
CA GLU A 11 -12.30 -2.31 5.82
C GLU A 11 -11.49 -1.02 5.79
N ILE A 12 -11.84 -0.07 4.92
CA ILE A 12 -11.23 1.27 4.86
C ILE A 12 -11.33 1.94 6.23
N ARG A 13 -12.49 1.89 6.88
CA ARG A 13 -12.71 2.52 8.19
C ARG A 13 -11.88 1.86 9.28
N ASP A 14 -11.86 0.54 9.29
CA ASP A 14 -11.15 -0.23 10.32
C ASP A 14 -9.64 0.01 10.17
N VAL A 15 -9.07 -0.05 8.95
CA VAL A 15 -7.67 0.30 8.70
C VAL A 15 -7.37 1.76 9.04
N PHE A 16 -8.21 2.71 8.62
CA PHE A 16 -8.02 4.12 8.91
C PHE A 16 -7.95 4.38 10.42
N SER A 17 -8.78 3.69 11.22
CA SER A 17 -8.78 3.81 12.67
C SER A 17 -7.49 3.33 13.34
N LEU A 18 -6.72 2.43 12.71
CA LEU A 18 -5.43 1.97 13.24
C LEU A 18 -4.36 3.08 13.18
N TYR A 19 -4.50 4.04 12.27
CA TYR A 19 -3.57 5.14 12.06
C TYR A 19 -4.06 6.48 12.63
N ASP A 20 -5.24 6.51 13.26
CA ASP A 20 -5.73 7.66 14.01
C ASP A 20 -5.10 7.67 15.41
N ASP A 21 -4.04 8.47 15.55
CA ASP A 21 -3.28 8.64 16.78
C ASP A 21 -3.96 9.56 17.82
N ARG A 22 -5.10 10.19 17.49
CA ARG A 22 -5.74 11.23 18.32
C ARG A 22 -7.21 10.96 18.62
N GLY A 23 -7.84 9.99 17.96
CA GLY A 23 -9.28 9.77 18.01
C GLY A 23 -10.09 10.93 17.41
N ASP A 24 -9.46 11.75 16.56
CA ASP A 24 -10.09 12.91 15.92
C ASP A 24 -10.69 12.58 14.55
N HIS A 25 -10.76 11.29 14.20
CA HIS A 25 -11.24 10.77 12.92
C HIS A 25 -10.42 11.32 11.74
N GLN A 26 -9.14 11.61 12.00
CA GLN A 26 -8.16 12.00 11.01
C GLN A 26 -6.86 11.23 11.22
N ILE A 27 -6.10 11.02 10.15
CA ILE A 27 -4.78 10.40 10.24
C ILE A 27 -3.71 11.40 9.78
N PRO A 28 -2.52 11.43 10.38
CA PRO A 28 -1.40 12.17 9.82
C PRO A 28 -1.16 11.80 8.34
N LYS A 29 -0.97 12.80 7.47
CA LYS A 29 -0.83 12.55 6.01
C LYS A 29 0.33 11.62 5.64
N HIS A 30 1.35 11.52 6.49
CA HIS A 30 2.49 10.64 6.26
C HIS A 30 2.12 9.15 6.36
N TYR A 31 1.02 8.80 7.04
CA TYR A 31 0.49 7.43 7.07
C TYR A 31 -0.28 7.03 5.81
N LEU A 32 -0.50 7.95 4.87
CA LEU A 32 -1.27 7.66 3.65
C LEU A 32 -0.74 6.41 2.92
N GLY A 33 0.58 6.30 2.73
CA GLY A 33 1.18 5.16 2.03
C GLY A 33 0.97 3.83 2.76
N GLU A 34 1.17 3.82 4.07
CA GLU A 34 1.00 2.62 4.90
C GLU A 34 -0.46 2.17 4.96
N ALA A 35 -1.39 3.11 5.14
CA ALA A 35 -2.82 2.83 5.16
C ALA A 35 -3.33 2.30 3.81
N LEU A 36 -2.88 2.86 2.68
CA LEU A 36 -3.23 2.35 1.35
C LEU A 36 -2.69 0.93 1.11
N ARG A 37 -1.48 0.62 1.60
CA ARG A 37 -0.88 -0.72 1.52
C ARG A 37 -1.59 -1.74 2.39
N ALA A 38 -2.02 -1.35 3.59
CA ALA A 38 -2.85 -2.19 4.44
C ALA A 38 -4.20 -2.55 3.79
N LEU A 39 -4.71 -1.71 2.87
CA LEU A 39 -5.92 -1.96 2.07
C LEU A 39 -5.65 -2.65 0.73
N GLY A 40 -4.43 -3.19 0.52
CA GLY A 40 -4.09 -3.97 -0.67
C GLY A 40 -3.83 -3.16 -1.94
N LEU A 41 -3.66 -1.83 -1.84
CA LEU A 41 -3.08 -1.01 -2.91
C LEU A 41 -1.57 -0.92 -2.73
N ASN A 42 -0.79 -0.89 -3.82
CA ASN A 42 0.67 -0.83 -3.74
C ASN A 42 1.22 0.44 -4.39
N PRO A 43 0.84 1.66 -3.94
CA PRO A 43 1.35 2.88 -4.53
C PRO A 43 2.85 3.04 -4.24
N THR A 44 3.56 3.52 -5.24
CA THR A 44 4.95 3.95 -5.14
C THR A 44 5.07 5.23 -4.29
N GLU A 45 6.26 5.48 -3.75
CA GLU A 45 6.55 6.72 -3.03
C GLU A 45 6.37 7.97 -3.92
N ALA A 46 6.54 7.82 -5.25
CA ALA A 46 6.30 8.91 -6.19
C ALA A 46 4.80 9.26 -6.29
N GLU A 47 3.94 8.25 -6.41
CA GLU A 47 2.48 8.44 -6.45
C GLU A 47 1.94 9.01 -5.14
N ILE A 48 2.46 8.57 -3.99
CA ILE A 48 2.13 9.13 -2.68
C ILE A 48 2.53 10.61 -2.64
N ARG A 49 3.77 10.96 -3.03
CA ARG A 49 4.20 12.37 -3.04
C ARG A 49 3.36 13.24 -3.97
N LEU A 50 3.02 12.76 -5.16
CA LEU A 50 2.15 13.47 -6.10
C LEU A 50 0.75 13.68 -5.50
N THR A 51 0.20 12.65 -4.87
CA THR A 51 -1.10 12.72 -4.17
C THR A 51 -1.09 13.76 -3.04
N LEU A 52 0.00 13.81 -2.26
CA LEU A 52 0.14 14.73 -1.13
C LEU A 52 0.49 16.16 -1.57
N ALA A 53 1.03 16.36 -2.78
CA ALA A 53 1.35 17.69 -3.31
C ALA A 53 0.09 18.58 -3.41
N ASP A 54 -1.04 17.98 -3.80
CA ASP A 54 -2.36 18.65 -3.86
C ASP A 54 -2.91 19.02 -2.48
N LEU A 55 -2.33 18.44 -1.42
CA LEU A 55 -2.76 18.58 -0.02
C LEU A 55 -1.69 19.25 0.84
N ASN A 56 -0.79 20.03 0.22
CA ASN A 56 0.39 20.62 0.87
C ASN A 56 0.09 21.46 2.13
N ARG A 57 -1.10 22.05 2.26
CA ARG A 57 -1.53 22.86 3.42
C ARG A 57 -2.25 22.07 4.51
N ILE A 58 -2.38 20.76 4.34
CA ILE A 58 -3.09 19.86 5.25
C ILE A 58 -2.06 18.94 5.90
N GLU A 59 -2.12 18.78 7.23
CA GLU A 59 -1.22 17.87 7.97
C GLU A 59 -1.90 16.54 8.34
N ARG A 60 -3.23 16.53 8.41
CA ARG A 60 -4.04 15.35 8.74
C ARG A 60 -5.15 15.19 7.73
N LEU A 61 -5.36 13.96 7.27
CA LEU A 61 -6.38 13.59 6.29
C LEU A 61 -7.65 13.18 7.02
N SER A 62 -8.79 13.72 6.61
CA SER A 62 -10.09 13.19 7.03
C SER A 62 -10.40 11.88 6.32
N MET A 63 -11.31 11.10 6.91
CA MET A 63 -11.82 9.87 6.30
C MET A 63 -12.33 10.08 4.87
N GLN A 64 -13.05 11.18 4.61
CA GLN A 64 -13.58 11.49 3.28
C GLN A 64 -12.44 11.77 2.27
N GLN A 65 -11.41 12.51 2.69
CA GLN A 65 -10.24 12.76 1.84
C GLN A 65 -9.51 11.44 1.52
N PHE A 66 -9.35 10.59 2.52
CA PHE A 66 -8.73 9.27 2.35
C PHE A 66 -9.51 8.38 1.38
N GLN A 67 -10.85 8.31 1.52
CA GLN A 67 -11.71 7.55 0.61
C GLN A 67 -11.57 8.02 -0.85
N VAL A 68 -11.58 9.33 -1.09
CA VAL A 68 -11.40 9.89 -2.45
C VAL A 68 -10.05 9.49 -3.05
N ILE A 69 -8.99 9.53 -2.24
CA ILE A 69 -7.65 9.10 -2.66
C ILE A 69 -7.64 7.59 -2.96
N PHE A 70 -8.18 6.79 -2.05
CA PHE A 70 -8.25 5.34 -2.21
C PHE A 70 -8.99 4.96 -3.49
N GLU A 71 -10.18 5.52 -3.73
CA GLU A 71 -10.97 5.25 -4.93
C GLU A 71 -10.22 5.62 -6.21
N ARG A 72 -9.52 6.76 -6.21
CA ARG A 72 -8.72 7.20 -7.36
C ARG A 72 -7.61 6.21 -7.68
N LEU A 73 -6.84 5.81 -6.67
CA LEU A 73 -5.71 4.89 -6.84
C LEU A 73 -6.18 3.46 -7.14
N ASN A 74 -7.29 3.03 -6.56
CA ASN A 74 -7.88 1.72 -6.84
C ASN A 74 -8.35 1.59 -8.29
N ARG A 75 -8.84 2.68 -8.91
CA ARG A 75 -9.17 2.70 -10.35
C ARG A 75 -7.93 2.69 -11.25
N GLN A 76 -6.80 3.13 -10.74
CA GLN A 76 -5.51 3.16 -11.44
C GLN A 76 -4.67 1.91 -11.16
N LYS A 77 -5.23 0.92 -10.45
CA LYS A 77 -4.52 -0.30 -10.07
C LYS A 77 -4.18 -1.09 -11.33
N ASP A 78 -2.96 -0.89 -11.81
CA ASP A 78 -2.37 -1.70 -12.86
C ASP A 78 -2.04 -3.11 -12.35
N TYR A 79 -1.72 -3.96 -13.31
CA TYR A 79 -1.37 -5.38 -13.18
C TYR A 79 -0.76 -5.76 -11.83
N VAL A 80 -1.47 -6.63 -11.09
CA VAL A 80 -0.93 -7.30 -9.92
C VAL A 80 -0.14 -8.52 -10.42
N VAL A 81 1.16 -8.56 -10.14
CA VAL A 81 1.98 -9.75 -10.38
C VAL A 81 1.35 -10.93 -9.61
N PRO A 82 0.92 -12.00 -10.29
CA PRO A 82 0.37 -13.17 -9.63
C PRO A 82 1.36 -13.74 -8.62
N ALA A 83 0.84 -14.30 -7.53
CA ALA A 83 1.69 -14.91 -6.50
C ALA A 83 2.63 -15.99 -7.08
N GLU A 84 2.18 -16.73 -8.09
CA GLU A 84 2.97 -17.74 -8.79
C GLU A 84 4.20 -17.13 -9.50
N GLU A 85 4.01 -16.02 -10.22
CA GLU A 85 5.09 -15.32 -10.92
C GLU A 85 6.10 -14.72 -9.92
N PHE A 86 5.62 -14.25 -8.77
CA PHE A 86 6.47 -13.79 -7.68
C PHE A 86 7.27 -14.93 -7.03
N ILE A 87 6.64 -16.08 -6.79
CA ILE A 87 7.28 -17.28 -6.22
C ILE A 87 8.35 -17.82 -7.18
N ASP A 88 8.05 -17.90 -8.48
CA ASP A 88 9.00 -18.38 -9.48
C ASP A 88 10.22 -17.44 -9.60
N GLY A 89 10.02 -16.12 -9.52
CA GLY A 89 11.12 -15.15 -9.45
C GLY A 89 12.02 -15.33 -8.23
N LEU A 90 11.44 -15.66 -7.07
CA LEU A 90 12.18 -15.92 -5.84
C LEU A 90 12.93 -17.27 -5.85
N ARG A 91 12.41 -18.28 -6.56
CA ARG A 91 13.01 -19.62 -6.63
C ARG A 91 14.43 -19.61 -7.20
N VAL A 92 14.80 -18.61 -8.01
CA VAL A 92 16.17 -18.44 -8.52
C VAL A 92 17.20 -18.25 -7.40
N PHE A 93 16.76 -17.81 -6.22
CA PHE A 93 17.60 -17.55 -5.05
C PHE A 93 17.54 -18.67 -3.99
N ASP A 94 16.64 -19.64 -4.14
CA ASP A 94 16.61 -20.85 -3.32
C ASP A 94 17.59 -21.89 -3.88
N LYS A 95 18.87 -21.75 -3.50
CA LYS A 95 19.96 -22.60 -4.01
C LYS A 95 19.83 -24.07 -3.59
N ASP A 96 19.17 -24.32 -2.47
CA ASP A 96 19.06 -25.65 -1.86
C ASP A 96 17.72 -26.34 -2.20
N GLY A 97 16.78 -25.62 -2.83
CA GLY A 97 15.47 -26.14 -3.23
C GLY A 97 14.54 -26.45 -2.05
N ASN A 98 14.77 -25.82 -0.90
CA ASN A 98 14.03 -26.10 0.35
C ASN A 98 12.89 -25.10 0.61
N GLY A 99 12.68 -24.14 -0.29
CA GLY A 99 11.68 -23.07 -0.19
C GLY A 99 12.09 -21.90 0.70
N LEU A 100 13.36 -21.82 1.13
CA LEU A 100 13.88 -20.77 2.00
C LEU A 100 14.99 -19.97 1.30
N ILE A 101 15.01 -18.66 1.54
CA ILE A 101 16.08 -17.77 1.05
C ILE A 101 16.81 -17.21 2.27
N PRO A 102 18.14 -17.26 2.32
CA PRO A 102 18.90 -16.60 3.38
C PRO A 102 18.56 -15.10 3.45
N ALA A 103 18.34 -14.58 4.66
CA ALA A 103 17.97 -13.17 4.86
C ALA A 103 18.96 -12.18 4.24
N THR A 104 20.24 -12.56 4.18
CA THR A 104 21.31 -11.78 3.51
C THR A 104 21.12 -11.71 2.00
N GLU A 105 20.74 -12.82 1.36
CA GLU A 105 20.49 -12.87 -0.08
C GLU A 105 19.22 -12.11 -0.44
N LEU A 106 18.15 -12.28 0.34
CA LEU A 106 16.91 -11.52 0.15
C LEU A 106 17.14 -10.01 0.30
N ARG A 107 17.91 -9.57 1.30
CA ARG A 107 18.25 -8.16 1.48
C ARG A 107 19.03 -7.63 0.28
N HIS A 108 20.03 -8.37 -0.19
CA HIS A 108 20.84 -7.99 -1.34
C HIS A 108 19.97 -7.84 -2.60
N LEU A 109 19.13 -8.84 -2.90
CA LEU A 109 18.14 -8.80 -3.99
C LEU A 109 17.26 -7.55 -3.96
N LEU A 110 16.72 -7.20 -2.79
CA LEU A 110 15.79 -6.08 -2.64
C LEU A 110 16.45 -4.69 -2.58
N THR A 111 17.78 -4.62 -2.43
CA THR A 111 18.50 -3.35 -2.26
C THR A 111 19.48 -3.04 -3.39
N GLU A 112 19.90 -4.04 -4.16
CA GLU A 112 20.73 -3.82 -5.33
C GLU A 112 19.88 -3.42 -6.54
N ARG A 113 20.34 -2.40 -7.25
CA ARG A 113 19.80 -2.08 -8.57
C ARG A 113 20.30 -3.14 -9.55
N LEU A 114 19.37 -3.92 -10.13
CA LEU A 114 19.59 -4.57 -11.42
C LEU A 114 19.93 -3.52 -12.49
#